data_AF-A0A537V1E1-F1
#
_entry.id   AF-A0A537V1E1-F1
#
_cell.length_a   1.000
_cell.length_b   1.000
_cell.length_c   1.000
_cell.angle_alpha   90.00
_cell.angle_beta   90.00
_cell.angle_gamma   90.00
#
_symmetry.space_group_name_H-M   'P 1'
#
loop_
_entity.id
_entity.type
_entity.pdbx_description
1 polymer ?
#
loop_
_entity_poly.entity_id
_entity_poly.type
_entity_poly.pdbx_seq_one_letter_code
_entity_poly.pdbx_strand_id
1 'polypeptide(L)'
;MMSGLVDRVPPGRLYGRRRARPLRPGQRRLQEELLPQLTVDLSSTAGPIDPRAFFPKPVPQVWLEIGFGAGEHLAAQAERHPEIGFIGSEVFEDGIVRALG
;
A
#
# COMPACT_ATOMS: atom_id res chain seq x y z
N MET A 1 4.50 27.24 -28.52
CA MET A 1 3.22 26.55 -28.75
C MET A 1 3.22 25.27 -27.90
N MET A 2 2.21 25.11 -27.03
CA MET A 2 1.76 23.92 -26.28
C MET A 2 2.83 23.16 -25.45
N SER A 3 2.84 23.22 -24.11
CA SER A 3 1.92 22.52 -23.20
C SER A 3 2.30 22.98 -21.77
N GLY A 4 1.50 23.73 -21.01
CA GLY A 4 0.14 23.36 -20.62
C GLY A 4 0.23 22.41 -19.43
N LEU A 5 0.23 22.98 -18.21
CA LEU A 5 -0.12 22.35 -16.93
C LEU A 5 0.07 20.82 -16.87
N VAL A 6 1.23 20.38 -16.36
CA VAL A 6 1.16 19.27 -15.40
C VAL A 6 0.48 19.89 -14.19
N ASP A 7 -0.84 19.79 -14.13
CA ASP A 7 -1.59 20.10 -12.92
C ASP A 7 -0.98 19.25 -11.81
N ARG A 8 -0.10 19.86 -11.03
CA ARG A 8 0.26 19.35 -9.72
C ARG A 8 -1.04 19.45 -8.94
N VAL A 9 -1.82 18.36 -8.92
CA VAL A 9 -2.92 18.21 -7.98
C VAL A 9 -2.35 18.63 -6.62
N PRO A 10 -2.83 19.72 -6.00
CA PRO A 10 -2.36 20.12 -4.68
C PRO A 10 -2.50 18.89 -3.79
N PRO A 11 -1.54 18.57 -2.90
CA PRO A 11 -1.66 17.37 -2.08
C PRO A 11 -3.04 17.41 -1.43
N GLY A 12 -3.87 16.42 -1.80
CA GLY A 12 -5.26 16.37 -1.38
C GLY A 12 -5.28 16.54 0.13
N ARG A 13 -6.00 17.55 0.60
CA ARG A 13 -6.04 17.86 2.03
C ARG A 13 -6.46 16.59 2.77
N LEU A 14 -5.58 16.05 3.61
CA LEU A 14 -5.93 14.89 4.42
C LEU A 14 -6.92 15.34 5.49
N TYR A 15 -8.16 14.90 5.38
CA TYR A 15 -9.16 15.06 6.43
C TYR A 15 -9.06 13.84 7.36
N GLY A 16 -8.40 14.02 8.52
CA GLY A 16 -8.23 12.94 9.49
C GLY A 16 -6.84 12.92 10.11
N ARG A 17 -6.52 11.81 10.79
CA ARG A 17 -5.20 11.59 11.40
C ARG A 17 -4.40 10.63 10.52
N ARG A 18 -3.17 11.00 10.19
CA ARG A 18 -2.20 10.11 9.53
C ARG A 18 -1.59 9.08 10.50
N ARG A 19 -1.55 9.43 11.79
CA ARG A 19 -1.00 8.63 12.88
C ARG A 19 -1.77 8.89 14.17
N ALA A 20 -1.92 7.88 15.01
CA ALA A 20 -2.49 8.02 16.34
C ALA A 20 -1.37 8.18 17.39
N ARG A 21 -0.99 7.10 18.06
CA ARG A 21 0.00 7.14 19.14
C ARG A 21 1.41 6.87 18.58
N PRO A 22 2.48 7.22 19.32
CA PRO A 22 3.82 6.75 18.98
C PRO A 22 3.84 5.22 18.87
N LEU A 23 4.55 4.72 17.86
CA LEU A 23 4.71 3.28 17.63
C LEU A 23 5.57 2.70 18.75
N ARG A 24 5.20 1.50 19.23
CA ARG A 24 6.04 0.74 20.15
C ARG A 24 7.34 0.31 19.44
N PRO A 25 8.42 -0.02 20.17
CA PRO A 25 9.68 -0.44 19.54
C PRO A 25 9.54 -1.58 18.51
N GLY A 26 8.72 -2.59 18.78
CA GLY A 26 8.47 -3.69 17.83
C GLY A 26 7.75 -3.23 16.56
N GLN A 27 6.71 -2.40 16.72
CA GLN A 27 5.96 -1.80 15.60
C GLN A 27 6.84 -0.91 14.73
N ARG A 28 7.75 -0.15 15.36
CA ARG A 28 8.75 0.64 14.65
C ARG A 28 9.68 -0.25 13.81
N ARG A 29 10.18 -1.36 14.37
CA ARG A 29 11.00 -2.30 13.60
C ARG A 29 10.27 -2.89 12.41
N LEU A 30 9.01 -3.29 12.56
CA LEU A 30 8.19 -3.74 11.42
C LEU A 30 8.08 -2.66 10.33
N GLN A 31 7.84 -1.41 10.73
CA GLN A 31 7.78 -0.28 9.81
C GLN A 31 9.12 -0.01 9.10
N GLU A 32 10.24 -0.11 9.82
CA GLU A 32 11.57 0.25 9.30
C GLU A 32 12.22 -0.89 8.51
N GLU A 33 11.91 -2.15 8.83
CA GLU A 33 12.60 -3.33 8.29
C GLU A 33 11.73 -4.15 7.33
N LEU A 34 10.45 -4.38 7.65
CA LEU A 34 9.57 -5.25 6.85
C LEU A 34 8.76 -4.48 5.82
N LEU A 35 8.15 -3.35 6.21
CA LEU A 35 7.33 -2.56 5.29
C LEU A 35 8.05 -2.18 3.98
N PRO A 36 9.34 -1.76 3.98
CA PRO A 36 10.03 -1.44 2.73
C PRO A 36 10.14 -2.62 1.77
N GLN A 37 10.22 -3.85 2.28
CA GLN A 37 10.31 -5.07 1.46
C GLN A 37 8.97 -5.44 0.81
N LEU A 38 7.86 -5.00 1.42
CA LEU A 38 6.49 -5.23 0.94
C LEU A 38 5.92 -4.05 0.15
N THR A 39 6.64 -2.91 0.14
CA THR A 39 6.16 -1.68 -0.49
C THR A 39 6.38 -1.75 -1.99
N VAL A 40 5.34 -1.43 -2.75
CA VAL A 40 5.45 -1.22 -4.19
C VAL A 40 6.09 0.14 -4.45
N ASP A 41 7.31 0.14 -5.02
CA ASP A 41 7.98 1.35 -5.45
C ASP A 41 7.46 1.81 -6.82
N LEU A 42 6.83 2.98 -6.84
CA LEU A 42 6.27 3.62 -8.03
C LEU A 42 7.12 4.81 -8.51
N SER A 43 8.25 5.10 -7.86
CA SER A 43 9.04 6.30 -8.11
C SER A 43 9.72 6.31 -9.50
N SER A 44 9.98 5.13 -10.07
CA SER A 44 10.62 4.98 -11.38
C SER A 44 9.65 4.74 -12.54
N THR A 45 8.34 4.69 -12.29
CA THR A 45 7.34 4.38 -13.33
C THR A 45 6.87 5.63 -14.07
N ALA A 46 7.16 5.72 -15.37
CA ALA A 46 6.77 6.82 -16.26
C ALA A 46 5.58 6.49 -17.18
N GLY A 47 4.94 5.33 -17.01
CA GLY A 47 3.86 4.86 -17.89
C GLY A 47 2.92 3.86 -17.19
N PRO A 48 1.99 3.25 -17.95
CA PRO A 48 1.07 2.25 -17.42
C PRO A 48 1.80 1.11 -16.72
N ILE A 49 1.29 0.74 -15.55
CA ILE A 49 1.88 -0.27 -14.68
C ILE A 49 1.05 -1.54 -14.79
N ASP A 50 1.72 -2.67 -14.98
CA ASP A 50 1.09 -3.97 -14.81
C ASP A 50 1.26 -4.43 -13.34
N PRO A 51 0.19 -4.42 -12.52
CA PRO A 51 0.30 -4.77 -11.11
C PRO A 51 0.68 -6.24 -10.89
N ARG A 52 0.51 -7.11 -11.90
CA ARG A 52 0.94 -8.50 -11.83
C ARG A 52 2.46 -8.64 -11.71
N ALA A 53 3.22 -7.64 -12.17
CA ALA A 53 4.67 -7.63 -12.11
C ALA A 53 5.22 -7.46 -10.67
N PHE A 54 4.38 -7.09 -9.70
CA PHE A 54 4.78 -6.93 -8.30
C PHE A 54 4.82 -8.23 -7.52
N PHE A 55 4.27 -9.32 -8.08
CA PHE A 55 4.21 -10.61 -7.40
C PHE A 55 5.36 -11.51 -7.85
N PRO A 56 6.01 -12.24 -6.92
CA PRO A 56 7.12 -13.12 -7.25
C PRO A 56 6.70 -14.36 -8.05
N LYS A 57 5.39 -14.64 -8.12
CA LYS A 57 4.80 -15.72 -8.88
C LYS A 57 3.69 -15.15 -9.78
N PRO A 58 3.44 -15.73 -10.96
CA PRO A 58 2.31 -15.34 -11.79
C PRO A 58 0.99 -15.50 -11.04
N VAL A 59 0.17 -14.44 -11.06
CA VAL A 59 -1.19 -14.42 -10.50
C VAL A 59 -2.20 -14.14 -11.63
N PRO A 60 -3.29 -14.92 -11.77
CA PRO A 60 -4.32 -14.68 -12.79
C PRO A 60 -5.08 -13.36 -12.61
N GLN A 61 -5.17 -12.85 -11.38
CA GLN A 61 -5.84 -11.59 -11.07
C GLN A 61 -5.11 -10.87 -9.92
N VAL A 62 -5.33 -9.56 -9.83
CA VAL A 62 -4.85 -8.72 -8.72
C VAL A 62 -6.04 -7.97 -8.13
N TRP A 63 -6.21 -8.03 -6.82
CA TRP A 63 -7.22 -7.28 -6.07
C TRP A 63 -6.54 -6.18 -5.25
N LEU A 64 -7.14 -4.98 -5.26
CA LEU A 64 -6.69 -3.82 -4.52
C LEU A 64 -7.72 -3.47 -3.44
N GLU A 65 -7.28 -3.38 -2.19
CA GLU A 65 -8.09 -2.89 -1.08
C GLU A 65 -7.62 -1.49 -0.68
N ILE A 66 -8.48 -0.49 -0.87
CA ILE A 66 -8.24 0.90 -0.48
C ILE A 66 -8.87 1.14 0.89
N GLY A 67 -8.08 1.67 1.83
CA GLY A 67 -8.51 1.86 3.21
C GLY A 67 -8.64 0.53 3.95
N PHE A 68 -7.64 -0.35 3.82
CA PHE A 68 -7.67 -1.69 4.41
C PHE A 68 -7.65 -1.70 5.96
N GLY A 69 -7.48 -0.54 6.60
CA GLY A 69 -7.49 -0.43 8.05
C GLY A 69 -6.31 -1.17 8.67
N ALA A 70 -6.58 -2.12 9.57
CA ALA A 70 -5.55 -2.95 10.20
C ALA A 70 -5.23 -4.24 9.41
N GLY A 71 -5.87 -4.45 8.26
CA GLY A 71 -5.52 -5.49 7.30
C GLY A 71 -6.19 -6.85 7.55
N GLU A 72 -7.10 -6.97 8.51
CA GLU A 72 -7.73 -8.27 8.82
C GLU A 72 -8.53 -8.81 7.63
N HIS A 73 -9.28 -7.94 6.94
CA HIS A 73 -10.03 -8.34 5.75
C HIS A 73 -9.09 -8.70 4.59
N LEU A 74 -8.11 -7.85 4.31
CA LEU A 74 -7.10 -8.09 3.27
C LEU A 74 -6.38 -9.43 3.46
N ALA A 75 -5.91 -9.71 4.68
CA ALA A 75 -5.23 -10.96 5.02
C ALA A 75 -6.16 -12.18 4.89
N ALA A 76 -7.39 -12.09 5.41
CA ALA A 76 -8.36 -13.18 5.29
C ALA A 76 -8.71 -13.51 3.83
N GLN A 77 -8.78 -12.50 2.96
CA GLN A 77 -9.00 -12.73 1.54
C GLN A 77 -7.78 -13.35 0.85
N ALA A 78 -6.57 -12.91 1.21
CA ALA A 78 -5.33 -13.51 0.72
C ALA A 78 -5.18 -14.99 1.11
N GLU A 79 -5.60 -15.37 2.32
CA GLU A 79 -5.63 -16.76 2.77
C GLU A 79 -6.67 -17.60 2.01
N ARG A 80 -7.84 -17.04 1.71
CA ARG A 80 -8.93 -17.74 1.00
C ARG A 80 -8.66 -17.91 -0.50
N HIS A 81 -7.87 -17.01 -1.07
CA HIS A 81 -7.60 -16.94 -2.51
C HIS A 81 -6.10 -16.86 -2.78
N PRO A 82 -5.32 -17.92 -2.47
CA PRO A 82 -3.85 -17.91 -2.60
C PRO A 82 -3.35 -17.73 -4.04
N GLU A 83 -4.21 -17.92 -5.04
CA GLU A 83 -3.93 -17.66 -6.44
C GLU A 83 -4.00 -16.17 -6.80
N ILE A 84 -4.69 -15.34 -6.01
CA ILE A 84 -4.91 -13.93 -6.31
C ILE A 84 -3.80 -13.08 -5.68
N GLY A 85 -3.28 -12.12 -6.43
CA GLY A 85 -2.37 -11.11 -5.88
C GLY A 85 -3.14 -10.04 -5.11
N PHE A 86 -2.79 -9.80 -3.86
CA PHE A 86 -3.43 -8.76 -3.02
C PHE A 86 -2.50 -7.56 -2.83
N ILE A 87 -3.03 -6.36 -3.08
CA ILE A 87 -2.37 -5.09 -2.80
C ILE A 87 -3.24 -4.31 -1.82
N GLY A 88 -2.65 -3.84 -0.72
CA GLY A 88 -3.30 -2.93 0.22
C GLY A 88 -2.82 -1.48 0.01
N SER A 89 -3.75 -0.52 0.04
CA SER A 89 -3.44 0.90 0.13
C SER A 89 -4.12 1.52 1.35
N GLU A 90 -3.34 2.12 2.24
CA GLU A 90 -3.84 2.78 3.46
C GLU A 90 -3.02 4.05 3.71
N VAL A 91 -3.67 5.07 4.25
CA VAL A 91 -3.07 6.38 4.59
C VAL A 91 -2.76 6.48 6.09
N PHE A 92 -3.39 5.63 6.92
CA PHE A 92 -3.21 5.59 8.36
C PHE A 92 -2.06 4.66 8.77
N GLU A 93 -0.97 5.25 9.27
CA GLU A 93 0.28 4.55 9.59
C GLU A 93 0.09 3.43 10.62
N ASP A 94 -0.74 3.65 11.64
CA ASP A 94 -1.02 2.62 12.65
C ASP A 94 -1.74 1.40 12.04
N GLY A 95 -2.57 1.60 11.02
CA GLY A 95 -3.25 0.53 10.29
C GLY A 95 -2.26 -0.32 9.50
N ILE A 96 -1.41 0.35 8.71
CA ILE A 96 -0.33 -0.28 7.95
C ILE A 96 0.56 -1.14 8.85
N VAL A 97 0.99 -0.60 9.99
CA VAL A 97 1.90 -1.33 10.89
C VAL A 97 1.22 -2.52 11.58
N ARG A 98 -0.08 -2.43 11.89
CA ARG A 98 -0.83 -3.58 12.45
C ARG A 98 -0.96 -4.73 11.46
N ALA A 99 -1.06 -4.45 10.16
CA ALA A 99 -1.10 -5.47 9.13
C ALA A 99 0.22 -6.28 9.02
N LEU A 100 1.31 -5.80 9.63
CA LEU A 100 2.63 -6.44 9.60
C LEU A 100 2.88 -7.41 10.76
N GLY A 101 2.06 -7.38 11.83
CA GLY A 101 2.23 -8.22 13.02
C GLY A 101 1.93 -7.54 14.36
#